data_AF-A0A4Y2EUM6-F1
#
_entry.id   AF-A0A4Y2EUM6-F1
#
_cell.length_a   1.000
_cell.length_b   1.000
_cell.length_c   1.000
_cell.angle_alpha   90.00
_cell.angle_beta   90.00
_cell.angle_gamma   90.00
#
_symmetry.space_group_name_H-M   'P 1'
#
loop_
_entity.id
_entity.type
_entity.pdbx_description
1 polymer ?
#
loop_
_entity_poly.entity_id
_entity_poly.type
_entity_poly.pdbx_seq_one_letter_code
_entity_poly.pdbx_strand_id
1 'polypeptide(L)'
;MYSEDFPTLIESSEPGTSKLVMRKDFITPKLVVALDRCQLSMRDFVLFLEATIDALGCNIDEFPRSKSSIQRIRTEKRKERAENIKIDFQNKVPDVVTLHSDGKLLPALSARKSKEERLPIVISHELKEQLIAVPRLHNSTGKEQAQSF
;
A
#
# COMPACT_ATOMS: atom_id res chain seq x y z
N MET A 1 -4.41 34.39 15.48
CA MET A 1 -5.80 34.10 15.08
C MET A 1 -5.72 33.60 13.64
N TYR A 2 -5.50 32.29 13.47
CA TYR A 2 -5.33 31.66 12.17
C TYR A 2 -6.71 31.26 11.65
N SER A 3 -7.11 31.82 10.52
CA SER A 3 -8.31 31.46 9.78
C SER A 3 -8.01 30.20 8.97
N GLU A 4 -8.71 29.10 9.24
CA GLU A 4 -8.68 27.93 8.38
C GLU A 4 -9.69 28.15 7.24
N ASP A 5 -9.17 28.33 6.03
CA ASP A 5 -9.98 28.45 4.82
C ASP A 5 -10.53 27.06 4.44
N PHE A 6 -11.80 26.83 4.76
CA PHE A 6 -12.55 25.70 4.23
C PHE A 6 -13.01 26.01 2.80
N PRO A 7 -12.91 25.07 1.84
CA PRO A 7 -13.33 25.33 0.48
C PRO A 7 -14.87 25.39 0.39
N THR A 8 -15.38 26.54 -0.01
CA THR A 8 -16.79 26.78 -0.34
C THR A 8 -17.18 25.98 -1.58
N LEU A 9 -18.10 25.01 -1.43
CA LEU A 9 -18.66 24.26 -2.56
C LEU A 9 -19.87 24.99 -3.15
N ILE A 10 -19.75 25.36 -4.43
CA ILE A 10 -20.80 25.96 -5.24
C ILE A 10 -21.84 24.88 -5.56
N GLU A 11 -23.10 25.14 -5.20
CA GLU A 11 -24.25 24.30 -5.51
C GLU A 11 -24.84 24.71 -6.86
N SER A 12 -24.80 23.81 -7.84
CA SER A 12 -25.65 23.90 -9.03
C SER A 12 -26.38 22.57 -9.23
N SER A 13 -27.71 22.65 -9.24
CA SER A 13 -28.63 21.52 -9.35
C SER A 13 -29.21 21.41 -10.77
N GLU A 14 -29.07 20.23 -11.40
CA GLU A 14 -29.97 19.79 -12.47
C GLU A 14 -30.28 18.27 -12.36
N PRO A 15 -31.47 17.81 -12.82
CA PRO A 15 -32.02 16.51 -12.45
C PRO A 15 -31.75 15.42 -13.50
N GLY A 16 -31.53 14.18 -13.04
CA GLY A 16 -31.61 12.99 -13.90
C GLY A 16 -30.28 12.37 -14.33
N THR A 17 -29.47 11.95 -13.36
CA THR A 17 -28.52 10.84 -13.50
C THR A 17 -28.47 10.12 -12.15
N SER A 18 -28.35 8.79 -12.13
CA SER A 18 -28.11 8.05 -10.90
C SER A 18 -26.93 8.71 -10.19
N LYS A 19 -27.19 9.41 -9.09
CA LYS A 19 -26.16 10.14 -8.34
C LYS A 19 -25.03 9.15 -8.05
N LEU A 20 -23.91 9.28 -8.77
CA LEU A 20 -22.63 8.80 -8.29
C LEU A 20 -22.34 9.68 -7.08
N VAL A 21 -22.88 9.28 -5.92
CA VAL A 21 -22.54 9.90 -4.66
C VAL A 21 -21.04 9.72 -4.52
N MET A 22 -20.30 10.80 -4.75
CA MET A 22 -18.87 10.87 -4.52
C MET A 22 -18.68 10.69 -3.01
N ARG A 23 -18.54 9.44 -2.58
CA ARG A 23 -18.26 9.12 -1.18
C ARG A 23 -16.94 9.75 -0.81
N LYS A 24 -16.86 10.34 0.37
CA LYS A 24 -15.65 11.00 0.86
C LYS A 24 -14.54 9.96 1.04
N ASP A 25 -13.42 10.15 0.35
CA ASP A 25 -12.21 9.34 0.51
C ASP A 25 -11.42 9.82 1.72
N PHE A 26 -11.80 9.33 2.90
CA PHE A 26 -11.11 9.62 4.15
C PHE A 26 -9.90 8.70 4.43
N ILE A 27 -9.73 7.65 3.61
CA ILE A 27 -8.62 6.71 3.74
C ILE A 27 -7.35 7.36 3.17
N THR A 28 -6.59 8.00 4.06
CA THR A 28 -5.32 8.63 3.72
C THR A 28 -4.16 7.62 3.71
N PRO A 29 -3.05 7.91 3.00
CA PRO A 29 -1.83 7.09 3.09
C PRO A 29 -1.34 6.93 4.53
N LYS A 30 -1.44 7.98 5.35
CA LYS A 30 -1.02 7.95 6.76
C LYS A 30 -1.85 6.99 7.59
N LEU A 31 -3.17 6.98 7.39
CA LEU A 31 -4.07 6.02 8.02
C LEU A 31 -3.72 4.58 7.62
N VAL A 32 -3.52 4.33 6.31
CA VAL A 32 -3.16 3.00 5.82
C VAL A 32 -1.84 2.51 6.44
N VAL A 33 -0.83 3.37 6.55
CA VAL A 33 0.45 3.01 7.19
C VAL A 33 0.28 2.69 8.67
N ALA A 34 -0.53 3.46 9.40
CA ALA A 34 -0.80 3.18 10.82
C ALA A 34 -1.49 1.82 10.99
N LEU A 35 -2.51 1.54 10.20
CA LEU A 35 -3.28 0.29 10.27
C LEU A 35 -2.49 -0.92 9.79
N ASP A 36 -1.55 -0.74 8.84
CA ASP A 36 -0.61 -1.78 8.41
C ASP A 36 0.39 -2.13 9.53
N ARG A 37 0.88 -1.13 10.27
CA ARG A 37 1.74 -1.35 11.46
C ARG A 37 1.01 -2.09 12.57
N CYS A 38 -0.28 -1.84 12.74
CA CYS A 38 -1.14 -2.58 13.66
C CYS A 38 -1.53 -3.98 13.13
N GLN A 39 -1.06 -4.39 11.95
CA GLN A 39 -1.33 -5.69 11.32
C GLN A 39 -2.82 -6.00 11.16
N LEU A 40 -3.65 -4.98 10.96
CA LEU A 40 -5.10 -5.16 10.92
C LEU A 40 -5.55 -5.91 9.67
N SER A 41 -6.40 -6.91 9.89
CA SER A 41 -7.09 -7.61 8.83
C SER A 41 -8.06 -6.65 8.12
N MET A 42 -8.55 -7.04 6.94
CA MET A 42 -9.58 -6.24 6.26
C MET A 42 -10.87 -6.13 7.07
N ARG A 43 -11.18 -7.11 7.92
CA ARG A 43 -12.37 -7.07 8.78
C ARG A 43 -12.19 -6.02 9.88
N ASP A 44 -11.06 -6.06 10.56
CA ASP A 44 -10.76 -5.14 11.66
C ASP A 44 -10.61 -3.71 11.16
N PHE A 45 -10.11 -3.54 9.93
CA PHE A 45 -10.08 -2.24 9.27
C PHE A 45 -11.50 -1.65 9.11
N VAL A 46 -12.45 -2.42 8.57
CA VAL A 46 -13.84 -1.96 8.39
C VAL A 46 -14.48 -1.62 9.73
N LEU A 47 -14.29 -2.48 10.73
CA LEU A 47 -14.82 -2.26 12.09
C LEU A 47 -14.24 -1.01 12.74
N PHE A 48 -12.92 -0.82 12.64
CA PHE A 48 -12.23 0.37 13.15
C PHE A 48 -12.77 1.64 12.49
N LEU A 49 -12.97 1.61 11.17
CA LEU A 49 -13.53 2.74 10.44
C LEU A 49 -14.95 3.08 10.91
N GLU A 50 -15.81 2.08 10.99
CA GLU A 50 -17.22 2.25 11.40
C GLU A 50 -17.30 2.82 12.82
N ALA A 51 -16.55 2.26 13.77
CA ALA A 51 -16.49 2.76 15.15
C ALA A 51 -15.94 4.19 15.23
N THR A 52 -14.96 4.54 14.39
CA THR A 52 -14.38 5.90 14.37
C THR A 52 -15.37 6.92 13.81
N ILE A 53 -16.08 6.57 12.73
CA ILE A 53 -17.10 7.45 12.11
C ILE A 53 -18.25 7.71 13.09
N ASP A 54 -18.71 6.65 13.78
CA ASP A 54 -19.76 6.72 14.79
C ASP A 54 -19.34 7.59 15.98
N ALA A 55 -18.13 7.38 16.51
CA ALA A 55 -17.57 8.18 17.61
C ALA A 55 -17.39 9.67 17.25
N LEU A 56 -17.14 9.98 15.96
CA LEU A 56 -17.05 11.35 15.46
C LEU A 56 -18.41 11.96 15.11
N GLY A 57 -19.52 11.23 15.27
CA GLY A 57 -20.87 11.69 14.94
C GLY A 57 -21.08 11.97 13.46
N CYS A 58 -20.25 11.39 12.59
CA CYS A 58 -20.31 11.62 11.15
C CYS A 58 -21.33 10.67 10.50
N ASN A 59 -21.97 11.09 9.41
CA ASN A 59 -22.91 10.23 8.70
C ASN A 59 -22.17 9.10 7.97
N ILE A 60 -22.47 7.85 8.34
CA ILE A 60 -21.85 6.63 7.78
C ILE A 60 -22.07 6.52 6.27
N ASP A 61 -23.19 7.03 5.75
CA ASP A 61 -23.52 6.93 4.31
C ASP A 61 -22.62 7.79 3.42
N GLU A 62 -21.91 8.76 4.00
CA GLU A 62 -20.93 9.59 3.29
C GLU A 62 -19.62 8.83 2.97
N PHE A 63 -19.41 7.66 3.58
CA PHE A 63 -18.14 6.93 3.51
C PHE A 63 -18.24 5.59 2.76
N PRO A 64 -17.11 5.06 2.25
CA PRO A 64 -17.05 3.72 1.69
C PRO A 64 -17.40 2.65 2.75
N ARG A 65 -18.58 2.03 2.63
CA ARG A 65 -19.03 0.97 3.57
C ARG A 65 -18.62 -0.45 3.17
N SER A 66 -18.46 -0.71 1.87
CA SER A 66 -18.22 -2.08 1.42
C SER A 66 -16.76 -2.50 1.67
N LYS A 67 -16.59 -3.74 2.13
CA LYS A 67 -15.27 -4.36 2.31
C LYS A 67 -14.42 -4.28 1.03
N SER A 68 -15.03 -4.51 -0.13
CA SER A 68 -14.35 -4.46 -1.42
C SER A 68 -13.90 -3.05 -1.79
N SER A 69 -14.72 -2.03 -1.58
CA SER A 69 -14.34 -0.63 -1.81
C SER A 69 -13.17 -0.22 -0.92
N ILE A 70 -13.25 -0.52 0.39
CA ILE A 70 -12.18 -0.24 1.34
C ILE A 70 -10.89 -0.99 0.97
N GLN A 71 -11.01 -2.25 0.56
CA GLN A 71 -9.86 -3.05 0.10
C GLN A 71 -9.20 -2.43 -1.13
N ARG A 72 -10.00 -1.97 -2.10
CA ARG A 72 -9.50 -1.32 -3.31
C ARG A 72 -8.75 -0.05 -2.94
N ILE A 73 -9.34 0.84 -2.13
CA ILE A 73 -8.71 2.09 -1.70
C ILE A 73 -7.41 1.80 -0.92
N ARG A 74 -7.41 0.83 0.02
CA ARG A 74 -6.19 0.43 0.75
C ARG A 74 -5.10 -0.06 -0.20
N THR A 75 -5.47 -0.81 -1.24
CA THR A 75 -4.52 -1.34 -2.24
C THR A 75 -3.96 -0.22 -3.11
N GLU A 76 -4.81 0.70 -3.57
CA GLU A 76 -4.41 1.88 -4.34
C GLU A 76 -3.44 2.76 -3.53
N LYS A 77 -3.74 3.04 -2.26
CA LYS A 77 -2.85 3.84 -1.38
C LYS A 77 -1.52 3.16 -1.09
N ARG A 78 -1.48 1.83 -0.99
CA ARG A 78 -0.22 1.07 -0.90
C ARG A 78 0.58 1.14 -2.20
N LYS A 79 -0.08 1.05 -3.34
CA LYS A 79 0.54 1.17 -4.66
C LYS A 79 1.15 2.55 -4.85
N GLU A 80 0.37 3.61 -4.59
CA GLU A 80 0.80 5.01 -4.62
C GLU A 80 2.03 5.21 -3.72
N ARG A 81 2.00 4.69 -2.49
CA ARG A 81 3.15 4.75 -1.58
C ARG A 81 4.39 4.03 -2.12
N ALA A 82 4.22 2.84 -2.70
CA ALA A 82 5.33 2.08 -3.28
C ALA A 82 5.96 2.80 -4.49
N GLU A 83 5.14 3.41 -5.34
CA GLU A 83 5.59 4.24 -6.47
C GLU A 83 6.34 5.46 -5.98
N ASN A 84 5.82 6.17 -4.97
CA ASN A 84 6.50 7.33 -4.38
C ASN A 84 7.85 6.96 -3.76
N ILE A 85 7.95 5.82 -3.06
CA ILE A 85 9.23 5.32 -2.53
C ILE A 85 10.22 5.04 -3.66
N LYS A 86 9.76 4.39 -4.74
CA LYS A 86 10.60 4.10 -5.91
C LYS A 86 11.12 5.38 -6.57
N ILE A 87 10.26 6.38 -6.78
CA ILE A 87 10.62 7.66 -7.40
C ILE A 87 11.60 8.43 -6.50
N ASP A 88 11.34 8.50 -5.20
CA ASP A 88 12.21 9.17 -4.21
C ASP A 88 13.58 8.49 -4.07
N PHE A 89 13.66 7.18 -4.30
CA PHE A 89 14.94 6.47 -4.40
C PHE A 89 15.68 6.83 -5.69
N GLN A 90 15.01 6.82 -6.85
CA GLN A 90 15.62 7.12 -8.16
C GLN A 90 16.09 8.57 -8.29
N ASN A 91 15.37 9.53 -7.73
CA ASN A 91 15.74 10.95 -7.78
C ASN A 91 17.05 11.26 -7.04
N LYS A 92 17.46 10.39 -6.11
CA LYS A 92 18.75 10.46 -5.42
C LYS A 92 19.64 9.38 -6.00
N VAL A 93 20.15 9.58 -7.23
CA VAL A 93 21.09 8.62 -7.85
C VAL A 93 22.28 8.47 -6.92
N PRO A 94 22.46 7.32 -6.24
CA PRO A 94 23.56 7.17 -5.32
C PRO A 94 24.83 6.84 -6.12
N ASP A 95 25.93 7.52 -5.81
CA ASP A 95 27.23 7.19 -6.40
C ASP A 95 27.68 5.76 -6.03
N VAL A 96 27.29 5.30 -4.83
CA VAL A 96 27.55 3.96 -4.30
C VAL A 96 26.31 3.42 -3.59
N VAL A 97 25.98 2.16 -3.82
CA VAL A 97 24.90 1.43 -3.12
C VAL A 97 25.44 0.14 -2.51
N THR A 98 24.83 -0.33 -1.42
CA THR A 98 25.08 -1.66 -0.89
C THR A 98 24.05 -2.63 -1.45
N LEU A 99 24.49 -3.75 -2.02
CA LEU A 99 23.63 -4.82 -2.49
C LEU A 99 23.45 -5.87 -1.40
N HIS A 100 22.21 -6.13 -1.00
CA HIS A 100 21.82 -7.19 -0.09
C HIS A 100 21.05 -8.26 -0.84
N SER A 101 21.52 -9.50 -0.76
CA SER A 101 20.85 -10.66 -1.33
C SER A 101 20.97 -11.84 -0.38
N ASP A 102 19.86 -12.44 -0.02
CA ASP A 102 19.85 -13.65 0.79
C ASP A 102 18.68 -14.55 0.36
N GLY A 103 18.94 -15.84 0.20
CA GLY A 103 17.94 -16.82 -0.23
C GLY A 103 16.86 -16.99 0.83
N LYS A 104 15.60 -17.07 0.40
CA LYS A 104 14.46 -17.29 1.29
C LYS A 104 13.44 -18.26 0.70
N LEU A 105 13.05 -19.24 1.50
CA LEU A 105 11.89 -20.10 1.21
C LEU A 105 10.59 -19.31 1.39
N LEU A 106 9.88 -19.07 0.30
CA LEU A 106 8.58 -18.38 0.27
C LEU A 106 7.46 -19.32 -0.19
N PRO A 107 6.21 -19.10 0.24
CA PRO A 107 5.08 -19.83 -0.30
C PRO A 107 5.02 -19.73 -1.82
N ALA A 108 4.80 -20.85 -2.49
CA ALA A 108 4.66 -20.84 -3.94
C ALA A 108 3.34 -20.17 -4.33
N LEU A 109 3.32 -19.47 -5.47
CA LEU A 109 2.08 -18.96 -6.05
C LEU A 109 1.21 -20.09 -6.66
N SER A 110 1.81 -21.26 -6.90
CA SER A 110 1.11 -22.42 -7.45
C SER A 110 0.51 -23.28 -6.34
N ALA A 111 -0.77 -23.63 -6.46
CA ALA A 111 -1.45 -24.56 -5.55
C ALA A 111 -0.78 -25.96 -5.45
N ARG A 112 0.10 -26.32 -6.40
CA ARG A 112 0.80 -27.61 -6.43
C ARG A 112 2.08 -27.65 -5.61
N LYS A 113 2.64 -26.50 -5.23
CA LYS A 113 3.89 -26.41 -4.47
C LYS A 113 3.63 -25.69 -3.16
N SER A 114 4.18 -26.18 -2.07
CA SER A 114 4.02 -25.54 -0.75
C SER A 114 4.98 -24.37 -0.56
N LYS A 115 6.23 -24.51 -1.02
CA LYS A 115 7.28 -23.48 -0.91
C LYS A 115 8.19 -23.48 -2.15
N GLU A 116 8.78 -22.34 -2.43
CA GLU A 116 9.78 -22.09 -3.48
C GLU A 116 10.92 -21.25 -2.91
N GLU A 117 12.15 -21.60 -3.28
CA GLU A 117 13.31 -20.76 -2.99
C GLU A 117 13.25 -19.50 -3.84
N ARG A 118 13.46 -18.34 -3.23
CA ARG A 118 13.54 -17.05 -3.93
C ARG A 118 14.71 -16.24 -3.42
N LEU A 119 15.29 -15.43 -4.28
CA LEU A 119 16.39 -14.54 -3.94
C LEU A 119 15.91 -13.09 -3.98
N PRO A 120 15.46 -12.51 -2.86
CA PRO A 120 15.32 -11.06 -2.74
C PRO A 120 16.65 -10.36 -3.06
N ILE A 121 16.60 -9.43 -4.01
CA ILE A 121 17.71 -8.54 -4.37
C ILE A 121 17.30 -7.15 -3.93
N VAL A 122 17.95 -6.64 -2.89
CA VAL A 122 17.67 -5.33 -2.28
C VAL A 122 18.91 -4.47 -2.40
N ILE A 123 18.74 -3.20 -2.79
CA ILE A 123 19.80 -2.20 -2.69
C ILE A 123 19.50 -1.24 -1.56
N SER A 124 20.52 -0.83 -0.83
CA SER A 124 20.42 0.16 0.23
C SER A 124 21.41 1.31 0.02
N HIS A 125 20.97 2.51 0.42
CA HIS A 125 21.79 3.72 0.45
C HIS A 125 21.32 4.59 1.61
N GLU A 126 22.25 4.99 2.48
CA GLU A 126 21.97 5.70 3.73
C GLU A 126 20.93 4.96 4.60
N LEU A 127 19.72 5.51 4.74
CA LEU A 127 18.60 4.94 5.48
C LEU A 127 17.44 4.51 4.56
N LYS A 128 17.72 4.34 3.25
CA LYS A 128 16.73 3.93 2.25
C LYS A 128 17.09 2.56 1.69
N GLU A 129 16.07 1.74 1.48
CA GLU A 129 16.17 0.42 0.86
C GLU A 129 15.17 0.31 -0.28
N GLN A 130 15.56 -0.35 -1.36
CA GLN A 130 14.69 -0.66 -2.48
C GLN A 130 14.85 -2.13 -2.89
N LEU A 131 13.73 -2.86 -2.93
CA LEU A 131 13.65 -4.18 -3.53
C LEU A 131 13.65 -4.04 -5.07
N ILE A 132 14.64 -4.62 -5.73
CA ILE A 132 14.78 -4.60 -7.19
C ILE A 132 14.03 -5.77 -7.80
N ALA A 133 14.30 -6.97 -7.29
CA ALA A 133 13.79 -8.21 -7.86
C ALA A 133 13.67 -9.30 -6.80
N VAL A 134 12.84 -10.31 -7.11
CA VAL A 134 12.69 -11.53 -6.32
C VAL A 134 12.66 -12.74 -7.27
N PRO A 135 13.76 -13.01 -8.02
CA PRO A 135 13.86 -14.18 -8.88
C PRO A 135 13.61 -15.46 -8.09
N ARG A 136 12.96 -16.41 -8.77
CA ARG A 136 12.76 -17.76 -8.27
C ARG A 136 14.05 -18.55 -8.48
N LEU A 137 14.50 -19.27 -7.46
CA LEU A 137 15.62 -20.19 -7.56
C LEU A 137 15.13 -21.63 -7.68
N HIS A 138 15.89 -22.47 -8.38
CA HIS A 138 15.65 -23.91 -8.35
C HIS A 138 16.08 -24.51 -7.01
N ASN A 139 17.23 -24.08 -6.49
CA ASN A 139 17.80 -24.48 -5.20
C ASN A 139 18.66 -23.35 -4.62
N SER A 140 19.09 -23.49 -3.37
CA SER A 140 19.84 -22.47 -2.63
C SER A 140 21.36 -22.55 -2.83
N THR A 141 21.86 -23.22 -3.88
CA THR A 141 23.30 -23.28 -4.11
C THR A 141 23.85 -21.92 -4.53
N GLY A 142 25.08 -21.61 -4.13
CA GLY A 142 25.74 -20.35 -4.50
C GLY A 142 25.84 -20.14 -6.02
N LYS A 143 25.89 -21.23 -6.81
CA LYS A 143 25.88 -21.16 -8.28
C LYS A 143 24.56 -20.63 -8.83
N GLU A 144 23.43 -21.15 -8.37
CA GLU A 144 22.09 -20.68 -8.80
C GLU A 144 21.84 -19.24 -8.35
N GLN A 145 22.31 -18.88 -7.15
CA GLN A 145 22.25 -17.50 -6.67
C GLN A 145 23.07 -16.56 -7.55
N ALA A 146 24.32 -16.92 -7.87
CA ALA A 146 25.20 -16.11 -8.73
C ALA A 146 24.62 -15.88 -10.14
N GLN A 147 23.89 -16.86 -10.70
CA GLN A 147 23.24 -16.73 -12.01
C GLN A 147 21.96 -15.89 -12.00
N SER A 148 21.44 -15.55 -10.82
CA SER A 148 20.17 -14.84 -10.67
C SER A 148 20.34 -13.33 -10.44
N PHE A 149 21.58 -12.84 -10.37
CA PHE A 149 21.91 -11.41 -10.37
C PHE A 149 21.89 -10.82 -11.78
#